data_AF-A0A2U2Z0B3-F1
#
_entry.id   AF-A0A2U2Z0B3-F1
#
_cell.length_a   1.000
_cell.length_b   1.000
_cell.length_c   1.000
_cell.angle_alpha   90.00
_cell.angle_beta   90.00
_cell.angle_gamma   90.00
#
_symmetry.space_group_name_H-M   'P 1'
#
loop_
_entity.id
_entity.type
_entity.pdbx_description
1 polymer ?
#
loop_
_entity_poly.entity_id
_entity_poly.type
_entity_poly.pdbx_seq_one_letter_code
_entity_poly.pdbx_strand_id
1 'polypeptide(L)'
;MEQTEPREGDEAVRGELTRRAGGYVQADVDAWLAHALAAHLGYYRDPAAREAAASLLTSSILAHVALLAELARLVPGVGVDQLAFAAGLATTEPEAAGALAVFLARARS
;
A
#
# COMPACT_ATOMS: atom_id res chain seq x y z
N MET A 1 -2.14 7.28 -30.27
CA MET A 1 -1.91 7.34 -28.80
C MET A 1 -0.82 8.38 -28.60
N GLU A 2 -1.20 9.60 -28.23
CA GLU A 2 -0.24 10.65 -27.89
C GLU A 2 0.39 10.31 -26.54
N GLN A 3 1.69 10.02 -26.54
CA GLN A 3 2.47 9.95 -25.30
C GLN A 3 2.76 11.39 -24.89
N THR A 4 2.08 11.87 -23.86
CA THR A 4 2.46 13.12 -23.20
C THR A 4 3.80 12.92 -22.53
N GLU A 5 4.78 13.75 -22.87
CA GLU A 5 6.10 13.73 -22.22
C GLU A 5 5.95 13.80 -20.69
N PRO A 6 6.76 13.03 -19.92
CA PRO A 6 6.74 13.09 -18.47
C PRO A 6 6.97 14.53 -17.99
N ARG A 7 6.27 14.96 -16.94
CA ARG A 7 6.49 16.30 -16.40
C ARG A 7 7.89 16.35 -15.78
N GLU A 8 8.53 17.51 -15.79
CA GLU A 8 9.87 17.72 -15.22
C GLU A 8 10.00 17.20 -13.78
N GLY A 9 8.93 17.30 -12.98
CA GLY A 9 8.85 16.72 -11.65
C GLY A 9 8.90 15.19 -11.62
N ASP A 10 8.32 14.51 -12.62
CA ASP A 10 8.34 13.06 -12.75
C ASP A 10 9.76 12.55 -13.06
N GLU A 11 10.54 13.33 -13.84
CA GLU A 11 11.95 13.01 -14.14
C GLU A 11 12.86 13.26 -12.93
N ALA A 12 12.63 14.32 -12.17
CA ALA A 12 13.37 14.60 -10.94
C ALA A 12 13.14 13.53 -9.87
N VAL A 13 11.89 13.08 -9.70
CA VAL A 13 11.54 11.97 -8.81
C VAL A 13 12.19 10.67 -9.27
N ARG A 14 12.13 10.36 -10.58
CA ARG A 14 12.82 9.20 -11.15
C ARG A 14 14.33 9.24 -10.90
N GLY A 15 14.95 10.41 -11.06
CA GLY A 15 16.38 10.60 -10.81
C GLY A 15 16.77 10.42 -9.35
N GLU A 16 15.95 10.90 -8.42
CA GLU A 16 16.16 10.72 -6.98
C GLU A 16 15.99 9.26 -6.54
N LEU A 17 14.96 8.57 -7.07
CA LEU A 17 14.73 7.14 -6.85
C LEU A 17 15.86 6.26 -7.40
N THR A 18 16.52 6.69 -8.49
CA THR A 18 17.67 5.98 -9.07
C THR A 18 18.96 6.18 -8.24
N ARG A 19 19.12 7.36 -7.60
CA ARG A 19 20.35 7.73 -6.87
C ARG A 19 20.50 7.08 -5.50
N ARG A 20 19.41 6.71 -4.81
CA ARG A 20 19.45 6.15 -3.43
C ARG A 20 19.96 4.69 -3.32
N ALA A 21 20.74 4.22 -4.30
CA ALA A 21 21.48 2.96 -4.30
C ALA A 21 20.66 1.66 -4.50
N GLY A 22 19.98 1.52 -5.66
CA GLY A 22 19.52 0.19 -6.11
C GLY A 22 18.33 0.11 -7.07
N GLY A 23 17.72 1.24 -7.45
CA GLY A 23 16.40 1.21 -8.09
C GLY A 23 15.29 1.00 -7.07
N TYR A 24 14.05 0.80 -7.52
CA TYR A 24 12.89 0.59 -6.65
C TYR A 24 13.19 -0.46 -5.56
N VAL A 25 13.28 -0.03 -4.30
CA VAL A 25 13.22 -0.96 -3.18
C VAL A 25 11.78 -1.45 -3.16
N GLN A 26 11.56 -2.65 -3.68
CA GLN A 26 10.21 -3.21 -3.89
C GLN A 26 9.36 -3.14 -2.61
N ALA A 27 9.98 -3.35 -1.44
CA ALA A 27 9.31 -3.21 -0.15
C ALA A 27 8.76 -1.80 0.12
N ASP A 28 9.48 -0.75 -0.24
CA ASP A 28 9.05 0.64 -0.04
C ASP A 28 7.91 1.01 -1.01
N VAL A 29 7.97 0.50 -2.24
CA VAL A 29 6.89 0.66 -3.24
C VAL A 29 5.64 -0.07 -2.79
N ASP A 30 5.78 -1.32 -2.32
CA ASP A 30 4.67 -2.14 -1.85
C ASP A 30 4.04 -1.52 -0.60
N ALA A 31 4.84 -0.95 0.31
CA ALA A 31 4.35 -0.24 1.48
C ALA A 31 3.59 1.05 1.11
N TRP A 32 4.15 1.86 0.21
CA TRP A 32 3.47 3.06 -0.31
C TRP A 32 2.15 2.70 -1.01
N LEU A 33 2.18 1.68 -1.87
CA LEU A 33 1.03 1.20 -2.61
C LEU A 33 -0.06 0.69 -1.66
N ALA A 34 0.33 -0.13 -0.68
CA ALA A 34 -0.60 -0.65 0.31
C ALA A 34 -1.26 0.47 1.12
N HIS A 35 -0.49 1.49 1.50
CA HIS A 35 -1.01 2.65 2.19
C HIS A 35 -2.00 3.45 1.32
N ALA A 36 -1.64 3.75 0.07
CA ALA A 36 -2.50 4.49 -0.85
C ALA A 36 -3.83 3.78 -1.11
N LEU A 37 -3.80 2.45 -1.26
CA LEU A 37 -4.99 1.60 -1.37
C LEU A 37 -5.84 1.63 -0.09
N ALA A 38 -5.22 1.46 1.09
CA ALA A 38 -5.92 1.46 2.37
C ALA A 38 -6.58 2.81 2.70
N ALA A 39 -5.90 3.91 2.38
CA ALA A 39 -6.38 5.27 2.61
C ALA A 39 -7.22 5.85 1.45
N HIS A 40 -7.39 5.09 0.36
CA HIS A 40 -8.14 5.49 -0.85
C HIS A 40 -7.64 6.81 -1.45
N LEU A 41 -6.32 6.94 -1.57
CA LEU A 41 -5.66 8.14 -2.09
C LEU A 41 -5.41 8.03 -3.60
N GLY A 42 -5.39 9.18 -4.28
CA GLY A 42 -5.05 9.27 -5.72
C GLY A 42 -5.94 8.38 -6.60
N TYR A 43 -5.30 7.55 -7.43
CA TYR A 43 -5.96 6.61 -8.36
C TYR A 43 -6.91 5.64 -7.64
N TYR A 44 -6.60 5.26 -6.40
CA TYR A 44 -7.40 4.31 -5.61
C TYR A 44 -8.59 4.94 -4.90
N ARG A 45 -8.88 6.23 -5.10
CA ARG A 45 -10.13 6.84 -4.65
C ARG A 45 -11.34 6.25 -5.39
N ASP A 46 -11.16 5.83 -6.64
CA ASP A 46 -12.17 5.16 -7.44
C ASP A 46 -12.36 3.69 -6.98
N PRO A 47 -13.59 3.26 -6.63
CA PRO A 47 -13.90 1.85 -6.37
C PRO A 47 -13.47 0.89 -7.50
N ALA A 48 -13.68 1.25 -8.76
CA ALA A 48 -13.36 0.37 -9.89
C ALA A 48 -11.85 0.17 -10.04
N ALA A 49 -11.07 1.23 -9.81
CA ALA A 49 -9.61 1.16 -9.79
C ALA A 49 -9.09 0.25 -8.68
N ARG A 50 -9.72 0.24 -7.50
CA ARG A 50 -9.36 -0.67 -6.40
C ARG A 50 -9.66 -2.13 -6.73
N GLU A 51 -10.80 -2.40 -7.34
CA GLU A 51 -11.19 -3.75 -7.75
C GLU A 51 -10.26 -4.28 -8.85
N ALA A 52 -9.97 -3.47 -9.86
CA ALA A 52 -9.01 -3.81 -10.91
C ALA A 52 -7.62 -4.10 -10.31
N ALA A 53 -7.15 -3.26 -9.38
CA ALA A 53 -5.88 -3.47 -8.70
C ALA A 53 -5.89 -4.76 -7.88
N ALA A 54 -6.97 -5.09 -7.17
CA ALA A 54 -7.05 -6.30 -6.36
C ALA A 54 -6.77 -7.59 -7.16
N SER A 55 -7.11 -7.61 -8.45
CA SER A 55 -6.85 -8.76 -9.33
C SER A 55 -5.39 -8.90 -9.78
N LEU A 56 -4.58 -7.85 -9.64
CA LEU A 56 -3.20 -7.78 -10.15
C LEU A 56 -2.15 -7.88 -9.03
N LEU A 57 -2.56 -7.74 -7.77
CA LEU A 57 -1.65 -7.65 -6.62
C LEU A 57 -1.40 -9.00 -5.97
N THR A 58 -0.23 -9.13 -5.35
CA THR A 58 0.13 -10.31 -4.58
C THR A 58 -0.68 -10.38 -3.29
N SER A 59 -0.88 -11.59 -2.77
CA SER A 59 -1.57 -11.81 -1.48
C SER A 59 -0.92 -11.03 -0.33
N SER A 60 0.40 -10.81 -0.37
CA SER A 60 1.12 -10.02 0.63
C SER A 60 0.68 -8.55 0.62
N ILE A 61 0.59 -7.91 -0.54
CA ILE A 61 0.14 -6.53 -0.65
C ILE A 61 -1.32 -6.42 -0.22
N LEU A 62 -2.18 -7.36 -0.63
CA LEU A 62 -3.60 -7.37 -0.24
C LEU A 62 -3.78 -7.52 1.27
N ALA A 63 -3.01 -8.42 1.90
CA ALA A 63 -3.03 -8.61 3.35
C ALA A 63 -2.53 -7.36 4.09
N HIS A 64 -1.48 -6.71 3.56
CA HIS A 64 -0.95 -5.47 4.11
C HIS A 64 -1.99 -4.34 4.06
N VAL A 65 -2.64 -4.14 2.91
CA VAL A 65 -3.72 -3.15 2.73
C VAL A 65 -4.84 -3.38 3.74
N ALA A 66 -5.33 -4.62 3.84
CA ALA A 66 -6.42 -4.97 4.72
C ALA A 66 -6.04 -4.68 6.19
N LEU A 67 -4.87 -5.14 6.62
CA LEU A 67 -4.41 -4.94 7.99
C LEU A 67 -4.19 -3.45 8.31
N LEU A 68 -3.54 -2.70 7.42
CA LEU A 68 -3.36 -1.24 7.58
C LEU A 68 -4.69 -0.50 7.71
N ALA A 69 -5.68 -0.82 6.87
CA ALA A 69 -6.99 -0.19 6.91
C ALA A 69 -7.68 -0.44 8.25
N GLU A 70 -7.59 -1.66 8.79
CA GLU A 70 -8.21 -1.98 10.08
C GLU A 70 -7.48 -1.29 11.25
N LEU A 71 -6.15 -1.26 11.24
CA LEU A 71 -5.32 -0.63 12.28
C LEU A 71 -5.48 0.89 12.29
N ALA A 72 -5.49 1.56 11.13
CA ALA A 72 -5.67 3.00 11.03
C ALA A 72 -7.03 3.45 11.58
N ARG A 73 -8.07 2.62 11.41
CA ARG A 73 -9.39 2.86 12.03
C ARG A 73 -9.39 2.59 13.53
N LEU A 74 -8.51 1.73 14.04
CA LEU A 74 -8.44 1.39 15.47
C LEU A 74 -7.72 2.50 16.25
N VAL A 75 -6.69 3.10 15.65
CA VAL A 75 -5.92 4.20 16.22
C VAL A 75 -5.92 5.39 15.25
N PRO A 76 -6.96 6.26 15.29
CA PRO A 76 -7.02 7.43 14.42
C PRO A 76 -5.81 8.35 14.61
N GLY A 77 -5.22 8.83 13.50
CA GLY A 77 -4.04 9.71 13.53
C GLY A 77 -2.70 8.98 13.68
N VAL A 78 -2.68 7.65 13.70
CA VAL A 78 -1.43 6.88 13.65
C VAL A 78 -0.69 7.14 12.33
N GLY A 79 0.61 7.43 12.43
CA GLY A 79 1.47 7.60 11.26
C GLY A 79 1.81 6.26 10.61
N VAL A 80 2.02 6.26 9.29
CA VAL A 80 2.36 5.04 8.52
C VAL A 80 3.63 4.39 9.03
N ASP A 81 4.62 5.19 9.42
CA ASP A 81 5.89 4.69 9.98
C ASP A 81 5.69 3.91 11.29
N GLN A 82 4.66 4.25 12.07
CA GLN A 82 4.32 3.53 13.31
C GLN A 82 3.62 2.19 13.02
N LEU A 83 3.06 2.04 11.80
CA LEU A 83 2.43 0.81 11.34
C LEU A 83 3.36 -0.04 10.45
N ALA A 84 4.65 0.29 10.35
CA ALA A 84 5.61 -0.43 9.51
C ALA A 84 5.71 -1.94 9.84
N PHE A 85 5.39 -2.35 11.08
CA PHE A 85 5.33 -3.76 11.47
C PHE A 85 4.27 -4.56 10.68
N ALA A 86 3.21 -3.91 10.20
CA ALA A 86 2.17 -4.55 9.40
C ALA A 86 2.73 -5.04 8.06
N ALA A 87 3.69 -4.33 7.48
CA ALA A 87 4.40 -4.75 6.28
C ALA A 87 5.17 -6.05 6.54
N GLY A 88 5.93 -6.10 7.65
CA GLY A 88 6.66 -7.30 8.04
C GLY A 88 5.76 -8.52 8.21
N LEU A 89 4.64 -8.37 8.93
CA LEU A 89 3.66 -9.44 9.10
C LEU A 89 3.07 -9.90 7.76
N ALA A 90 2.69 -8.97 6.89
CA ALA A 90 2.08 -9.31 5.61
C ALA A 90 3.07 -9.90 4.60
N THR A 91 4.36 -9.59 4.71
CA THR A 91 5.42 -10.20 3.89
C THR A 91 5.77 -11.59 4.36
N THR A 92 5.89 -11.81 5.67
CA THR A 92 6.29 -13.13 6.22
C THR A 92 5.10 -14.10 6.28
N GLU A 93 3.94 -13.63 6.72
CA GLU A 93 2.75 -14.45 6.98
C GLU A 93 1.47 -13.78 6.41
N PRO A 94 1.33 -13.70 5.07
CA PRO A 94 0.24 -12.97 4.42
C PRO A 94 -1.15 -13.49 4.80
N GLU A 95 -1.30 -14.81 4.94
CA GLU A 95 -2.58 -15.43 5.32
C GLU A 95 -2.97 -15.06 6.76
N ALA A 96 -2.01 -15.10 7.70
CA ALA A 96 -2.26 -14.72 9.09
C ALA A 96 -2.55 -13.22 9.23
N ALA A 97 -1.83 -12.37 8.48
CA ALA A 97 -2.09 -10.94 8.45
C ALA A 97 -3.50 -10.62 7.91
N GLY A 98 -3.93 -11.31 6.84
CA GLY A 98 -5.29 -11.21 6.31
C GLY A 98 -6.35 -11.69 7.32
N ALA A 99 -6.12 -12.83 7.98
CA ALA A 99 -7.01 -13.35 9.01
C ALA A 99 -7.14 -12.39 10.20
N LEU A 100 -6.04 -11.76 10.62
CA LEU A 100 -6.03 -10.74 11.66
C LEU A 100 -6.85 -9.51 11.24
N ALA A 101 -6.72 -9.04 10.01
CA ALA A 101 -7.54 -7.94 9.50
C ALA A 101 -9.03 -8.29 9.57
N VAL A 102 -9.42 -9.48 9.11
CA VAL A 102 -10.83 -9.95 9.20
C VAL A 102 -11.30 -10.03 10.65
N PHE A 103 -10.46 -10.51 11.57
CA PHE A 103 -10.77 -10.55 13.00
C PHE A 103 -11.00 -9.16 13.58
N LEU A 104 -10.11 -8.20 13.28
CA LEU A 104 -10.24 -6.81 13.74
C LEU A 104 -11.49 -6.11 13.18
N ALA A 105 -11.84 -6.39 11.92
CA ALA A 105 -13.06 -5.88 11.31
C ALA A 105 -14.31 -6.36 12.06
N ARG A 106 -14.35 -7.65 12.43
CA ARG A 106 -15.45 -8.25 13.22
C ARG A 106 -15.47 -7.76 14.66
N ALA A 107 -14.33 -7.54 15.29
CA ALA A 107 -14.26 -7.04 16.66
C ALA A 107 -14.85 -5.63 16.83
N ARG A 108 -15.01 -4.90 15.72
CA ARG A 108 -15.61 -3.56 15.67
C ARG A 108 -17.09 -3.51 15.28
N SER A 109 -17.66 -4.60 14.75
CA SER A 109 -19.08 -4.67 14.37
C SER A 109 -19.96 -4.86 15.59
#